data_AF-A0A963L464-F1
#
_entry.id   AF-A0A963L464-F1
#
_cell.length_a   1.000
_cell.length_b   1.000
_cell.length_c   1.000
_cell.angle_alpha   90.00
_cell.angle_beta   90.00
_cell.angle_gamma   90.00
#
_symmetry.space_group_name_H-M   'P 1'
#
loop_
_entity.id
_entity.type
_entity.pdbx_description
1 polymer ?
#
loop_
_entity_poly.entity_id
_entity_poly.type
_entity_poly.pdbx_seq_one_letter_code
_entity_poly.pdbx_strand_id
1 'polypeptide(L)'
;MDLPEDEFGAALDWRGKPIRCRECDHLKMNEEGLCKKGKACIRDRRARRVDRFLQENKSLADSYLDHPYFEVRACAAQYASVFRLVPLLDDPEPEVRAVATMRLPNDRIARMVDDEDSRVRVAAAARLKGKELMPLIHDPEYMVRITAVRKMPPELLPLVRHDPDPEVRAWVARRIDPRALADMAFDHDAQVRLQVAARIPLDQLALMIRDSDMRVRFAVAERIAEEELFVMLDDAEPAIRDLARQRIEAVEELADRLAAHRGKHDRRPMLKLVHGERDQQEETEQ
;
A
#
# COMPACT_ATOMS: atom_id res chain seq x y z
N MET A 1 44.11 -0.62 26.51
CA MET A 1 43.05 -1.64 26.44
C MET A 1 42.36 -1.38 25.11
N ASP A 2 42.98 -1.90 24.05
CA ASP A 2 42.53 -1.63 22.69
C ASP A 2 41.27 -2.45 22.43
N LEU A 3 40.17 -1.75 22.15
CA LEU A 3 38.95 -2.37 21.68
C LEU A 3 39.26 -3.01 20.31
N PRO A 4 38.90 -4.28 20.08
CA PRO A 4 39.20 -4.94 18.82
C PRO A 4 38.44 -4.25 17.69
N GLU A 5 39.19 -3.83 16.66
CA GLU A 5 38.60 -3.48 15.38
C GLU A 5 37.80 -4.68 14.85
N ASP A 6 36.48 -4.50 14.83
CA ASP A 6 35.62 -4.92 13.73
C ASP A 6 35.03 -6.35 13.77
N GLU A 7 34.24 -6.66 14.79
CA GLU A 7 33.26 -7.77 14.74
C GLU A 7 32.17 -7.56 13.66
N PHE A 8 32.00 -6.32 13.15
CA PHE A 8 30.94 -5.94 12.20
C PHE A 8 31.42 -5.68 10.75
N GLY A 9 32.71 -5.64 10.46
CA GLY A 9 33.25 -5.30 9.12
C GLY A 9 34.22 -6.30 8.51
N ALA A 10 34.54 -7.41 9.20
CA ALA A 10 35.28 -8.52 8.61
C ALA A 10 34.62 -9.02 7.31
N ALA A 11 35.40 -9.08 6.23
CA ALA A 11 34.98 -9.62 4.95
C ALA A 11 35.04 -11.15 5.00
N LEU A 12 33.90 -11.75 5.33
CA LEU A 12 33.68 -13.19 5.45
C LEU A 12 32.90 -13.72 4.25
N ASP A 13 33.23 -14.95 3.85
CA ASP A 13 32.45 -15.67 2.85
C ASP A 13 31.14 -16.20 3.42
N TRP A 14 30.29 -16.75 2.54
CA TRP A 14 28.99 -17.33 2.92
C TRP A 14 29.08 -18.50 3.90
N ARG A 15 30.27 -19.09 4.09
CA ARG A 15 30.55 -20.12 5.10
C ARG A 15 31.09 -19.54 6.41
N GLY A 16 31.16 -18.21 6.52
CA GLY A 16 31.71 -17.51 7.67
C GLY A 16 33.24 -17.46 7.72
N LYS A 17 33.95 -17.87 6.65
CA LYS A 17 35.42 -17.88 6.63
C LYS A 17 35.99 -16.56 6.10
N PRO A 18 37.16 -16.09 6.56
CA PRO A 18 37.78 -14.90 6.02
C PRO A 18 38.04 -15.00 4.52
N ILE A 19 37.61 -13.99 3.75
CA ILE A 19 37.87 -13.93 2.30
C ILE A 19 39.36 -13.70 2.06
N ARG A 20 39.96 -14.57 1.24
CA ARG A 20 41.37 -14.48 0.82
C ARG A 20 41.45 -14.27 -0.68
N CYS A 21 41.72 -13.04 -1.12
CA CYS A 21 41.80 -12.72 -2.55
C CYS A 21 42.90 -13.51 -3.28
N ARG A 22 43.98 -13.88 -2.57
CA ARG A 22 45.09 -14.69 -3.10
C ARG A 22 44.67 -16.10 -3.54
N GLU A 23 43.53 -16.58 -3.06
CA GLU A 23 42.99 -17.93 -3.31
C GLU A 23 41.71 -17.85 -4.18
N CYS A 24 41.53 -16.77 -4.94
CA CYS A 24 40.33 -16.49 -5.73
C CYS A 24 40.64 -16.56 -7.22
N ASP A 25 39.74 -17.12 -8.02
CA ASP A 25 39.90 -17.18 -9.48
C ASP A 25 39.89 -15.79 -10.15
N HIS A 26 39.42 -14.76 -9.43
CA HIS A 26 39.32 -13.37 -9.89
C HIS A 26 40.54 -12.51 -9.58
N LEU A 27 41.74 -13.10 -9.50
CA LEU A 27 42.97 -12.35 -9.21
C LEU A 27 43.23 -11.22 -10.20
N LYS A 28 43.16 -11.50 -11.51
CA LYS A 28 43.34 -10.49 -12.57
C LYS A 28 42.32 -9.37 -12.47
N MET A 29 41.05 -9.72 -12.25
CA MET A 29 39.99 -8.73 -12.04
C MET A 29 40.21 -7.88 -10.80
N ASN A 30 40.79 -8.45 -9.74
CA ASN A 30 41.13 -7.69 -8.55
C ASN A 30 42.26 -6.68 -8.82
N GLU A 31 43.28 -7.06 -9.60
CA GLU A 31 44.36 -6.17 -10.04
C GLU A 31 43.84 -5.02 -10.92
N GLU A 32 42.87 -5.31 -11.79
CA GLU A 32 42.19 -4.33 -12.65
C GLU A 32 41.16 -3.46 -11.90
N GLY A 33 40.95 -3.71 -10.60
CA GLY A 33 40.03 -2.95 -9.76
C GLY A 33 38.55 -3.28 -9.96
N LEU A 34 38.23 -4.33 -10.71
CA LEU A 34 36.87 -4.82 -10.99
C LEU A 34 36.24 -5.57 -9.80
N CYS A 35 37.01 -5.85 -8.76
CA CYS A 35 36.48 -6.28 -7.46
C CYS A 35 37.36 -5.81 -6.30
N LYS A 36 36.78 -5.70 -5.10
CA LYS A 36 37.50 -5.28 -3.89
C LYS A 36 36.91 -5.93 -2.63
N LYS A 37 37.76 -6.61 -1.86
CA LYS A 37 37.41 -7.21 -0.56
C LYS A 37 36.73 -6.18 0.35
N GLY A 38 35.62 -6.58 0.98
CA GLY A 38 34.84 -5.70 1.85
C GLY A 38 33.96 -4.67 1.11
N LYS A 39 34.05 -4.56 -0.21
CA LYS A 39 33.28 -3.60 -1.03
C LYS A 39 32.46 -4.27 -2.12
N ALA A 40 33.08 -5.04 -3.01
CA ALA A 40 32.47 -5.73 -4.14
C ALA A 40 33.17 -7.09 -4.30
N CYS A 41 32.51 -8.18 -3.92
CA CYS A 41 33.11 -9.50 -3.96
C CYS A 41 32.03 -10.58 -4.07
N ILE A 42 32.18 -11.47 -5.06
CA ILE A 42 31.26 -12.58 -5.32
C ILE A 42 31.24 -13.63 -4.19
N ARG A 43 32.34 -13.74 -3.45
CA ARG A 43 32.48 -14.70 -2.34
C ARG A 43 31.88 -14.20 -1.03
N ASP A 44 31.49 -12.93 -0.93
CA ASP A 44 31.04 -12.33 0.33
C ASP A 44 29.66 -12.84 0.74
N ARG A 45 29.44 -13.06 2.04
CA ARG A 45 28.13 -13.47 2.56
C ARG A 45 27.05 -12.39 2.38
N ARG A 46 27.45 -11.12 2.30
CA ARG A 46 26.49 -10.01 2.25
C ARG A 46 26.03 -9.82 0.80
N ALA A 47 24.74 -10.06 0.56
CA ALA A 47 24.13 -9.93 -0.78
C ALA A 47 24.45 -8.58 -1.43
N ARG A 48 24.46 -7.46 -0.70
CA ARG A 48 24.81 -6.13 -1.23
C ARG A 48 26.20 -6.04 -1.85
N ARG A 49 27.19 -6.80 -1.36
CA ARG A 49 28.56 -6.80 -1.90
C ARG A 49 28.69 -7.73 -3.10
N VAL A 50 27.91 -8.81 -3.11
CA VAL A 50 27.76 -9.72 -4.25
C VAL A 50 27.06 -9.01 -5.41
N ASP A 51 25.94 -8.35 -5.13
CA ASP A 51 25.18 -7.55 -6.09
C ASP A 51 26.07 -6.50 -6.75
N ARG A 52 26.80 -5.71 -5.97
CA ARG A 52 27.75 -4.71 -6.50
C ARG A 52 28.80 -5.33 -7.43
N PHE A 53 29.35 -6.49 -7.06
CA PHE A 53 30.31 -7.20 -7.91
C PHE A 53 29.68 -7.58 -9.26
N LEU A 54 28.46 -8.15 -9.25
CA LEU A 54 27.79 -8.58 -10.48
C LEU A 54 27.27 -7.40 -11.31
N GLN A 55 26.89 -6.29 -10.67
CA GLN A 55 26.50 -5.05 -11.34
C GLN A 55 27.65 -4.46 -12.16
N GLU A 56 28.87 -4.48 -11.59
CA GLU A 56 30.10 -4.02 -12.25
C GLU A 56 30.62 -5.04 -13.28
N ASN A 57 30.25 -6.33 -13.14
CA ASN A 57 30.76 -7.44 -13.94
C ASN A 57 29.64 -8.34 -14.52
N LYS A 58 28.67 -7.72 -15.21
CA LYS A 58 27.44 -8.40 -15.67
C LYS A 58 27.68 -9.61 -16.56
N SER A 59 28.75 -9.61 -17.35
CA SER A 59 29.12 -10.72 -18.24
C SER A 59 29.41 -12.03 -17.49
N LEU A 60 29.71 -11.97 -16.19
CA LEU A 60 29.95 -13.14 -15.36
C LEU A 60 28.66 -13.74 -14.76
N ALA A 61 27.54 -13.03 -14.81
CA ALA A 61 26.33 -13.43 -14.08
C ALA A 61 25.83 -14.83 -14.47
N ASP A 62 25.90 -15.19 -15.76
CA ASP A 62 25.49 -16.52 -16.24
C ASP A 62 26.30 -17.66 -15.60
N SER A 63 27.53 -17.39 -15.16
CA SER A 63 28.45 -18.37 -14.56
C SER A 63 28.18 -18.61 -13.06
N TYR A 64 27.23 -17.89 -12.46
CA TYR A 64 26.91 -17.97 -11.04
C TYR A 64 25.48 -18.45 -10.73
N LEU A 65 24.74 -18.88 -11.76
CA LEU A 65 23.36 -19.35 -11.60
C LEU A 65 23.27 -20.72 -10.92
N ASP A 66 24.36 -21.48 -10.82
CA ASP A 66 24.47 -22.78 -10.13
C ASP A 66 25.26 -22.69 -8.81
N HIS A 67 25.55 -21.48 -8.34
CA HIS A 67 26.36 -21.27 -7.14
C HIS A 67 25.68 -21.86 -5.89
N PRO A 68 26.41 -22.53 -4.98
CA PRO A 68 25.80 -23.18 -3.81
C PRO A 68 25.07 -22.22 -2.85
N TYR A 69 25.56 -20.99 -2.75
CA TYR A 69 24.93 -19.93 -1.95
C TYR A 69 23.84 -19.22 -2.75
N PHE A 70 22.61 -19.21 -2.24
CA PHE A 70 21.45 -18.75 -2.99
C PHE A 70 21.44 -17.25 -3.23
N GLU A 71 22.00 -16.43 -2.33
CA GLU A 71 22.09 -14.98 -2.53
C GLU A 71 22.97 -14.65 -3.73
N VAL A 72 23.99 -15.47 -4.01
CA VAL A 72 24.78 -15.35 -5.24
C VAL A 72 23.93 -15.71 -6.45
N ARG A 73 23.14 -16.80 -6.40
CA ARG A 73 22.22 -17.16 -7.49
C ARG A 73 21.18 -16.07 -7.73
N ALA A 74 20.56 -15.54 -6.67
CA ALA A 74 19.57 -14.48 -6.72
C ALA A 74 20.15 -13.18 -7.30
N CYS A 75 21.35 -12.76 -6.86
CA CYS A 75 22.04 -11.61 -7.44
C CYS A 75 22.44 -11.86 -8.90
N ALA A 76 22.96 -13.04 -9.23
CA ALA A 76 23.34 -13.42 -10.59
C ALA A 76 22.12 -13.39 -11.52
N ALA A 77 21.00 -13.93 -11.05
CA ALA A 77 19.73 -13.94 -11.74
C ALA A 77 19.19 -12.53 -12.02
N GLN A 78 19.69 -11.45 -11.41
CA GLN A 78 19.31 -10.07 -11.77
C GLN A 78 20.00 -9.56 -13.05
N TYR A 79 21.20 -10.05 -13.33
CA TYR A 79 22.06 -9.55 -14.42
C TYR A 79 22.25 -10.56 -15.55
N ALA A 80 22.01 -11.85 -15.29
CA ALA A 80 22.16 -12.93 -16.25
C ALA A 80 21.29 -12.76 -17.49
N SER A 81 21.66 -13.45 -18.56
CA SER A 81 20.86 -13.58 -19.76
C SER A 81 19.51 -14.20 -19.44
N VAL A 82 18.42 -13.61 -19.96
CA VAL A 82 17.05 -14.11 -19.74
C VAL A 82 16.89 -15.55 -20.26
N PHE A 83 17.67 -15.94 -21.28
CA PHE A 83 17.70 -17.29 -21.84
C PHE A 83 18.21 -18.35 -20.85
N ARG A 84 18.86 -17.95 -19.75
CA ARG A 84 19.41 -18.85 -18.72
C ARG A 84 18.55 -18.95 -17.46
N LEU A 85 17.47 -18.16 -17.36
CA LEU A 85 16.69 -18.06 -16.11
C LEU A 85 15.58 -19.10 -15.95
N VAL A 86 15.15 -19.77 -17.03
CA VAL A 86 14.03 -20.73 -16.96
C VAL A 86 14.25 -21.83 -15.90
N PRO A 87 15.44 -22.46 -15.77
CA PRO A 87 15.68 -23.45 -14.71
C PRO A 87 15.57 -22.90 -13.29
N LEU A 88 15.79 -21.59 -13.09
CA LEU A 88 15.68 -20.96 -11.77
C LEU A 88 14.24 -20.78 -11.29
N LEU A 89 13.24 -21.03 -12.14
CA LEU A 89 11.85 -21.13 -11.68
C LEU A 89 11.61 -22.37 -10.79
N ASP A 90 12.52 -23.35 -10.81
CA ASP A 90 12.49 -24.54 -9.95
C ASP A 90 13.61 -24.52 -8.90
N ASP A 91 14.23 -23.35 -8.66
CA ASP A 91 15.25 -23.21 -7.60
C ASP A 91 14.63 -23.53 -6.23
N PRO A 92 15.34 -24.25 -5.34
CA PRO A 92 14.82 -24.54 -4.00
C PRO A 92 14.50 -23.26 -3.22
N GLU A 93 15.22 -22.17 -3.48
CA GLU A 93 15.05 -20.94 -2.72
C GLU A 93 14.07 -19.96 -3.39
N PRO A 94 13.01 -19.55 -2.68
CA PRO A 94 11.95 -18.68 -3.23
C PRO A 94 12.46 -17.31 -3.66
N GLU A 95 13.52 -16.76 -3.05
CA GLU A 95 14.15 -15.51 -3.48
C GLU A 95 14.70 -15.62 -4.91
N VAL A 96 15.26 -16.76 -5.26
CA VAL A 96 15.80 -17.02 -6.61
C VAL A 96 14.65 -17.17 -7.60
N ARG A 97 13.63 -17.97 -7.24
CA ARG A 97 12.40 -18.13 -8.06
C ARG A 97 11.70 -16.79 -8.30
N ALA A 98 11.62 -15.93 -7.30
CA ALA A 98 11.00 -14.61 -7.41
C ALA A 98 11.79 -13.69 -8.36
N VAL A 99 13.12 -13.66 -8.29
CA VAL A 99 13.95 -12.89 -9.23
C VAL A 99 13.79 -13.39 -10.66
N ALA A 100 13.81 -14.72 -10.87
CA ALA A 100 13.56 -15.31 -12.18
C ALA A 100 12.18 -14.94 -12.72
N THR A 101 11.14 -15.04 -11.88
CA THR A 101 9.75 -14.67 -12.18
C THR A 101 9.63 -13.20 -12.60
N MET A 102 10.34 -12.29 -11.94
CA MET A 102 10.32 -10.87 -12.28
C MET A 102 10.94 -10.54 -13.65
N ARG A 103 11.85 -11.38 -14.15
CA ARG A 103 12.62 -11.11 -15.37
C ARG A 103 12.17 -11.89 -16.59
N LEU A 104 11.54 -13.05 -16.39
CA LEU A 104 11.09 -13.90 -17.49
C LEU A 104 9.85 -13.32 -18.20
N PRO A 105 9.65 -13.66 -19.49
CA PRO A 105 8.43 -13.36 -20.22
C PRO A 105 7.17 -13.93 -19.55
N ASN A 106 6.02 -13.26 -19.71
CA ASN A 106 4.76 -13.61 -19.03
C ASN A 106 4.31 -15.06 -19.31
N ASP A 107 4.48 -15.55 -20.55
CA ASP A 107 4.14 -16.91 -20.96
C ASP A 107 4.96 -17.99 -20.22
N ARG A 108 6.11 -17.62 -19.66
CA ARG A 108 6.99 -18.54 -18.91
C ARG A 108 6.73 -18.56 -17.42
N ILE A 109 6.01 -17.57 -16.90
CA ILE A 109 5.79 -17.40 -15.45
C ILE A 109 4.34 -17.63 -15.02
N ALA A 110 3.45 -18.01 -15.95
CA ALA A 110 2.03 -18.22 -15.64
C ALA A 110 1.82 -19.21 -14.49
N ARG A 111 2.61 -20.31 -14.43
CA ARG A 111 2.54 -21.30 -13.34
C ARG A 111 2.95 -20.77 -11.96
N MET A 112 3.65 -19.64 -11.91
CA MET A 112 4.20 -19.09 -10.66
C MET A 112 3.10 -18.49 -9.78
N VAL A 113 1.86 -18.38 -10.27
CA VAL A 113 0.68 -18.07 -9.44
C VAL A 113 0.37 -19.17 -8.43
N ASP A 114 0.85 -20.40 -8.67
CA ASP A 114 0.63 -21.56 -7.81
C ASP A 114 1.86 -21.91 -6.96
N ASP A 115 2.89 -21.05 -6.93
CA ASP A 115 4.10 -21.28 -6.12
C ASP A 115 3.74 -21.36 -4.63
N GLU A 116 4.43 -22.19 -3.86
CA GLU A 116 4.19 -22.36 -2.42
C GLU A 116 4.49 -21.09 -1.63
N ASP A 117 5.52 -20.33 -2.02
CA ASP A 117 5.97 -19.12 -1.32
C ASP A 117 5.23 -17.89 -1.86
N SER A 118 4.62 -17.14 -0.95
CA SER A 118 3.82 -15.96 -1.29
C SER A 118 4.64 -14.86 -1.97
N ARG A 119 5.95 -14.76 -1.74
CA ARG A 119 6.81 -13.76 -2.40
C ARG A 119 6.97 -14.06 -3.89
N VAL A 120 6.98 -15.34 -4.26
CA VAL A 120 7.00 -15.74 -5.67
C VAL A 120 5.64 -15.45 -6.32
N ARG A 121 4.54 -15.75 -5.62
CA ARG A 121 3.19 -15.38 -6.09
C ARG A 121 3.00 -13.87 -6.22
N VAL A 122 3.57 -13.06 -5.32
CA VAL A 122 3.63 -11.58 -5.44
C VAL A 122 4.42 -11.18 -6.69
N ALA A 123 5.58 -11.79 -6.95
CA ALA A 123 6.36 -11.52 -8.17
C ALA A 123 5.55 -11.86 -9.44
N ALA A 124 4.82 -12.99 -9.44
CA ALA A 124 3.93 -13.37 -10.54
C ALA A 124 2.82 -12.33 -10.72
N ALA A 125 2.10 -11.97 -9.64
CA ALA A 125 1.06 -10.94 -9.63
C ALA A 125 1.56 -9.60 -10.19
N ALA A 126 2.78 -9.20 -9.81
CA ALA A 126 3.42 -7.97 -10.25
C ALA A 126 3.72 -7.95 -11.76
N ARG A 127 3.75 -9.10 -12.43
CA ARG A 127 4.09 -9.23 -13.86
C ARG A 127 2.90 -9.58 -14.76
N LEU A 128 2.07 -10.51 -14.33
CA LEU A 128 0.89 -11.01 -15.05
C LEU A 128 -0.17 -9.91 -15.28
N LYS A 129 -1.06 -10.15 -16.23
CA LYS A 129 -2.09 -9.18 -16.66
C LYS A 129 -3.42 -9.86 -17.00
N GLY A 130 -4.49 -9.08 -16.97
CA GLY A 130 -5.80 -9.53 -17.44
C GLY A 130 -6.30 -10.75 -16.66
N LYS A 131 -6.81 -11.74 -17.40
CA LYS A 131 -7.38 -12.97 -16.84
C LYS A 131 -6.38 -13.84 -16.06
N GLU A 132 -5.08 -13.68 -16.27
CA GLU A 132 -4.05 -14.44 -15.55
C GLU A 132 -4.00 -14.08 -14.06
N LEU A 133 -4.57 -12.93 -13.67
CA LEU A 133 -4.67 -12.50 -12.27
C LEU A 133 -5.88 -13.09 -11.55
N MET A 134 -6.80 -13.76 -12.25
CA MET A 134 -8.03 -14.30 -11.66
C MET A 134 -7.78 -15.34 -10.56
N PRO A 135 -6.82 -16.29 -10.68
CA PRO A 135 -6.55 -17.23 -9.59
C PRO A 135 -6.13 -16.55 -8.29
N LEU A 136 -5.48 -15.38 -8.41
CA LEU A 136 -4.87 -14.66 -7.28
C LEU A 136 -5.87 -13.84 -6.46
N ILE A 137 -7.12 -13.67 -6.90
CA ILE A 137 -8.12 -12.92 -6.13
C ILE A 137 -8.61 -13.65 -4.87
N HIS A 138 -8.32 -14.95 -4.78
CA HIS A 138 -8.62 -15.80 -3.62
C HIS A 138 -7.35 -16.32 -2.95
N ASP A 139 -6.18 -15.73 -3.25
CA ASP A 139 -4.94 -16.11 -2.58
C ASP A 139 -5.08 -15.95 -1.07
N PRO A 140 -4.61 -16.90 -0.25
CA PRO A 140 -4.65 -16.76 1.21
C PRO A 140 -3.88 -15.52 1.70
N GLU A 141 -2.81 -15.12 1.01
CA GLU A 141 -1.99 -13.98 1.39
C GLU A 141 -2.56 -12.66 0.83
N TYR A 142 -2.92 -11.73 1.72
CA TYR A 142 -3.55 -10.47 1.32
C TYR A 142 -2.63 -9.62 0.43
N MET A 143 -1.31 -9.68 0.65
CA MET A 143 -0.34 -8.98 -0.20
C MET A 143 -0.34 -9.45 -1.65
N VAL A 144 -0.61 -10.75 -1.89
CA VAL A 144 -0.78 -11.27 -3.25
C VAL A 144 -2.05 -10.70 -3.87
N ARG A 145 -3.17 -10.71 -3.12
CA ARG A 145 -4.46 -10.16 -3.56
C ARG A 145 -4.35 -8.66 -3.88
N ILE A 146 -3.72 -7.86 -3.02
CA ILE A 146 -3.44 -6.44 -3.29
C ILE A 146 -2.63 -6.27 -4.58
N THR A 147 -1.56 -7.04 -4.74
CA THR A 147 -0.68 -6.92 -5.91
C THR A 147 -1.43 -7.23 -7.21
N ALA A 148 -2.29 -8.25 -7.18
CA ALA A 148 -3.18 -8.60 -8.29
C ALA A 148 -4.21 -7.49 -8.55
N VAL A 149 -4.93 -7.03 -7.51
CA VAL A 149 -5.93 -5.97 -7.59
C VAL A 149 -5.36 -4.67 -8.09
N ARG A 150 -4.08 -4.33 -7.86
CA ARG A 150 -3.45 -3.11 -8.41
C ARG A 150 -3.34 -3.11 -9.93
N LYS A 151 -3.24 -4.29 -10.55
CA LYS A 151 -3.03 -4.45 -12.00
C LYS A 151 -4.23 -5.03 -12.74
N MET A 152 -5.22 -5.53 -12.00
CA MET A 152 -6.44 -6.09 -12.56
C MET A 152 -7.18 -5.06 -13.42
N PRO A 153 -7.71 -5.44 -14.59
CA PRO A 153 -8.60 -4.57 -15.35
C PRO A 153 -9.79 -4.09 -14.52
N PRO A 154 -10.20 -2.81 -14.58
CA PRO A 154 -11.29 -2.27 -13.77
C PRO A 154 -12.60 -3.06 -13.85
N GLU A 155 -12.90 -3.64 -15.00
CA GLU A 155 -14.09 -4.46 -15.25
C GLU A 155 -14.16 -5.76 -14.43
N LEU A 156 -13.03 -6.22 -13.87
CA LEU A 156 -12.96 -7.41 -13.00
C LEU A 156 -13.00 -7.05 -11.51
N LEU A 157 -12.77 -5.79 -11.15
CA LEU A 157 -12.76 -5.33 -9.75
C LEU A 157 -14.08 -5.54 -8.99
N PRO A 158 -15.28 -5.53 -9.63
CA PRO A 158 -16.51 -5.90 -8.95
C PRO A 158 -16.49 -7.29 -8.31
N LEU A 159 -15.65 -8.22 -8.78
CA LEU A 159 -15.51 -9.57 -8.22
C LEU A 159 -14.75 -9.59 -6.88
N VAL A 160 -13.97 -8.54 -6.59
CA VAL A 160 -13.09 -8.46 -5.41
C VAL A 160 -13.59 -7.45 -4.37
N ARG A 161 -14.69 -6.75 -4.65
CA ARG A 161 -15.22 -5.66 -3.80
C ARG A 161 -15.59 -6.10 -2.37
N HIS A 162 -15.84 -7.37 -2.15
CA HIS A 162 -16.17 -7.95 -0.85
C HIS A 162 -15.01 -8.76 -0.24
N ASP A 163 -13.76 -8.46 -0.63
CA ASP A 163 -12.58 -9.09 -0.03
C ASP A 163 -12.63 -8.96 1.51
N PRO A 164 -12.30 -10.01 2.27
CA PRO A 164 -12.27 -9.92 3.74
C PRO A 164 -11.31 -8.83 4.25
N ASP A 165 -10.24 -8.53 3.51
CA ASP A 165 -9.23 -7.56 3.90
C ASP A 165 -9.59 -6.12 3.48
N PRO A 166 -9.65 -5.16 4.43
CA PRO A 166 -10.02 -3.78 4.12
C PRO A 166 -8.99 -3.06 3.24
N GLU A 167 -7.70 -3.43 3.27
CA GLU A 167 -6.69 -2.83 2.40
C GLU A 167 -6.90 -3.27 0.94
N VAL A 168 -7.28 -4.53 0.71
CA VAL A 168 -7.72 -5.00 -0.62
C VAL A 168 -8.95 -4.22 -1.09
N ARG A 169 -9.99 -4.10 -0.24
CA ARG A 169 -11.21 -3.33 -0.58
C ARG A 169 -10.91 -1.86 -0.85
N ALA A 170 -9.97 -1.25 -0.13
CA ALA A 170 -9.54 0.13 -0.39
C ALA A 170 -8.87 0.27 -1.76
N TRP A 171 -8.05 -0.71 -2.17
CA TRP A 171 -7.49 -0.76 -3.52
C TRP A 171 -8.56 -0.96 -4.60
N VAL A 172 -9.61 -1.75 -4.33
CA VAL A 172 -10.77 -1.86 -5.21
C VAL A 172 -11.48 -0.51 -5.32
N ALA A 173 -11.84 0.13 -4.21
CA ALA A 173 -12.53 1.43 -4.19
C ALA A 173 -11.74 2.54 -4.91
N ARG A 174 -10.40 2.46 -4.94
CA ARG A 174 -9.53 3.39 -5.71
C ARG A 174 -9.64 3.24 -7.23
N ARG A 175 -10.02 2.06 -7.73
CA ARG A 175 -9.89 1.72 -9.15
C ARG A 175 -11.17 1.26 -9.83
N ILE A 176 -12.15 0.76 -9.07
CA ILE A 176 -13.42 0.28 -9.60
C ILE A 176 -14.14 1.40 -10.36
N ASP A 177 -14.97 1.02 -11.33
CA ASP A 177 -15.84 1.95 -12.06
C ASP A 177 -16.64 2.80 -11.05
N PRO A 178 -16.66 4.14 -11.19
CA PRO A 178 -17.39 5.00 -10.26
C PRO A 178 -18.86 4.63 -10.09
N ARG A 179 -19.51 4.05 -11.10
CA ARG A 179 -20.92 3.62 -11.03
C ARG A 179 -21.17 2.48 -10.03
N ALA A 180 -20.12 1.75 -9.66
CA ALA A 180 -20.19 0.66 -8.68
C ALA A 180 -19.78 1.09 -7.27
N LEU A 181 -19.38 2.35 -7.05
CA LEU A 181 -18.90 2.82 -5.75
C LEU A 181 -20.00 2.92 -4.69
N ALA A 182 -21.26 3.12 -5.09
CA ALA A 182 -22.39 3.14 -4.15
C ALA A 182 -22.49 1.85 -3.31
N ASP A 183 -22.14 0.70 -3.89
CA ASP A 183 -22.15 -0.60 -3.20
C ASP A 183 -21.12 -0.68 -2.06
N MET A 184 -20.12 0.21 -2.06
CA MET A 184 -19.05 0.27 -1.07
C MET A 184 -19.20 1.45 -0.10
N ALA A 185 -20.22 2.30 -0.26
CA ALA A 185 -20.42 3.50 0.55
C ALA A 185 -20.67 3.21 2.04
N PHE A 186 -21.13 1.99 2.36
CA PHE A 186 -21.40 1.53 3.72
C PHE A 186 -20.38 0.48 4.21
N ASP A 187 -19.18 0.43 3.62
CA ASP A 187 -18.13 -0.46 4.09
C ASP A 187 -17.85 -0.26 5.59
N HIS A 188 -17.60 -1.33 6.33
CA HIS A 188 -17.31 -1.26 7.76
C HIS A 188 -16.04 -0.44 8.05
N ASP A 189 -15.08 -0.45 7.13
CA ASP A 189 -13.80 0.24 7.28
C ASP A 189 -13.86 1.68 6.75
N ALA A 190 -13.52 2.64 7.60
CA ALA A 190 -13.54 4.06 7.25
C ALA A 190 -12.51 4.45 6.18
N GLN A 191 -11.39 3.73 6.05
CA GLN A 191 -10.44 3.97 4.96
C GLN A 191 -11.04 3.59 3.61
N VAL A 192 -11.81 2.50 3.55
CA VAL A 192 -12.53 2.12 2.32
C VAL A 192 -13.55 3.21 1.97
N ARG A 193 -14.40 3.60 2.94
CA ARG A 193 -15.38 4.68 2.74
C ARG A 193 -14.72 6.00 2.34
N LEU A 194 -13.54 6.32 2.86
CA LEU A 194 -12.79 7.51 2.43
C LEU A 194 -12.37 7.43 0.95
N GLN A 195 -11.92 6.26 0.47
CA GLN A 195 -11.62 6.07 -0.96
C GLN A 195 -12.88 6.17 -1.81
N VAL A 196 -14.03 5.69 -1.32
CA VAL A 196 -15.33 5.83 -1.97
C VAL A 196 -15.74 7.29 -2.07
N ALA A 197 -15.75 8.03 -0.95
CA ALA A 197 -16.11 9.43 -0.88
C ALA A 197 -15.24 10.33 -1.76
N ALA A 198 -14.00 9.93 -2.06
CA ALA A 198 -13.13 10.66 -2.99
C ALA A 198 -13.52 10.49 -4.48
N ARG A 199 -14.27 9.44 -4.84
CA ARG A 199 -14.51 9.07 -6.25
C ARG A 199 -15.98 8.85 -6.63
N ILE A 200 -16.87 8.62 -5.67
CA ILE A 200 -18.28 8.34 -5.94
C ILE A 200 -18.90 9.49 -6.74
N PRO A 201 -19.80 9.23 -7.70
CA PRO A 201 -20.50 10.26 -8.47
C PRO A 201 -21.16 11.32 -7.57
N LEU A 202 -21.19 12.56 -8.04
CA LEU A 202 -21.63 13.71 -7.22
C LEU A 202 -23.09 13.57 -6.75
N ASP A 203 -23.95 13.05 -7.62
CA ASP A 203 -25.36 12.77 -7.36
C ASP A 203 -25.58 11.67 -6.30
N GLN A 204 -24.53 10.93 -5.94
CA GLN A 204 -24.56 9.87 -4.94
C GLN A 204 -23.80 10.22 -3.65
N LEU A 205 -23.10 11.36 -3.59
CA LEU A 205 -22.32 11.77 -2.40
C LEU A 205 -23.20 11.96 -1.15
N ALA A 206 -24.47 12.32 -1.33
CA ALA A 206 -25.42 12.48 -0.25
C ALA A 206 -25.59 11.21 0.60
N LEU A 207 -25.31 10.02 0.05
CA LEU A 207 -25.29 8.75 0.80
C LEU A 207 -24.30 8.77 1.99
N MET A 208 -23.24 9.57 1.89
CA MET A 208 -22.12 9.59 2.83
C MET A 208 -22.06 10.87 3.67
N ILE A 209 -23.02 11.78 3.52
CA ILE A 209 -22.99 13.12 4.16
C ILE A 209 -23.01 13.06 5.70
N ARG A 210 -23.54 11.97 6.27
CA ARG A 210 -23.60 11.72 7.72
C ARG A 210 -22.67 10.59 8.18
N ASP A 211 -21.59 10.35 7.45
CA ASP A 211 -20.63 9.30 7.83
C ASP A 211 -20.11 9.49 9.27
N SER A 212 -19.90 8.39 9.99
CA SER A 212 -19.37 8.46 11.36
C SER A 212 -17.94 9.00 11.41
N ASP A 213 -17.12 8.74 10.38
CA ASP A 213 -15.73 9.19 10.33
C ASP A 213 -15.63 10.60 9.75
N MET A 214 -15.01 11.50 10.50
CA MET A 214 -14.86 12.90 10.10
C MET A 214 -14.08 13.10 8.81
N ARG A 215 -13.13 12.22 8.48
CA ARG A 215 -12.35 12.33 7.23
C ARG A 215 -13.22 12.06 6.01
N VAL A 216 -14.16 11.13 6.16
CA VAL A 216 -15.13 10.82 5.10
C VAL A 216 -16.07 12.00 4.91
N ARG A 217 -16.63 12.54 6.00
CA ARG A 217 -17.48 13.74 5.93
C ARG A 217 -16.73 14.95 5.34
N PHE A 218 -15.46 15.14 5.68
CA PHE A 218 -14.63 16.19 5.08
C PHE A 218 -14.48 16.00 3.57
N ALA A 219 -14.15 14.78 3.11
CA ALA A 219 -14.07 14.47 1.68
C ALA A 219 -15.42 14.66 0.94
N VAL A 220 -16.55 14.40 1.61
CA VAL A 220 -17.88 14.72 1.08
C VAL A 220 -18.06 16.23 0.98
N ALA A 221 -17.73 16.98 2.02
CA ALA A 221 -17.85 18.44 2.06
C ALA A 221 -16.97 19.14 1.00
N GLU A 222 -15.86 18.52 0.58
CA GLU A 222 -15.02 19.03 -0.52
C GLU A 222 -15.68 18.91 -1.89
N ARG A 223 -16.59 17.95 -2.08
CA ARG A 223 -17.07 17.55 -3.41
C ARG A 223 -18.56 17.72 -3.65
N ILE A 224 -19.38 17.58 -2.61
CA ILE A 224 -20.84 17.59 -2.75
C ILE A 224 -21.32 18.94 -3.30
N ALA A 225 -22.47 18.94 -3.99
CA ALA A 225 -23.07 20.17 -4.50
C ALA A 225 -23.31 21.18 -3.37
N GLU A 226 -23.11 22.46 -3.66
CA GLU A 226 -23.15 23.52 -2.67
C GLU A 226 -24.53 23.65 -1.99
N GLU A 227 -25.61 23.30 -2.69
CA GLU A 227 -26.96 23.29 -2.15
C GLU A 227 -27.16 22.28 -1.00
N GLU A 228 -26.37 21.19 -0.99
CA GLU A 228 -26.46 20.12 0.00
C GLU A 228 -25.59 20.41 1.25
N LEU A 229 -24.66 21.36 1.17
CA LEU A 229 -23.72 21.68 2.25
C LEU A 229 -24.38 22.27 3.50
N PHE A 230 -25.63 22.75 3.40
CA PHE A 230 -26.36 23.32 4.54
C PHE A 230 -26.47 22.33 5.70
N VAL A 231 -26.58 21.02 5.43
CA VAL A 231 -26.62 19.98 6.47
C VAL A 231 -25.33 19.90 7.27
N MET A 232 -24.21 20.32 6.69
CA MET A 232 -22.86 20.23 7.29
C MET A 232 -22.45 21.52 8.03
N LEU A 233 -23.30 22.56 8.03
CA LEU A 233 -23.06 23.80 8.77
C LEU A 233 -23.07 23.59 10.30
N ASP A 234 -23.74 22.54 10.76
CA ASP A 234 -23.84 22.15 12.17
C ASP A 234 -23.02 20.87 12.47
N ASP A 235 -22.07 20.49 11.60
CA ASP A 235 -21.19 19.34 11.84
C ASP A 235 -20.42 19.48 13.16
N ALA A 236 -20.11 18.37 13.83
CA ALA A 236 -19.32 18.38 15.06
C ALA A 236 -17.92 18.97 14.84
N GLU A 237 -17.33 18.73 13.67
CA GLU A 237 -15.96 19.18 13.39
C GLU A 237 -15.92 20.61 12.82
N PRO A 238 -15.18 21.54 13.47
CA PRO A 238 -15.07 22.93 13.00
C PRO A 238 -14.58 23.05 11.55
N ALA A 239 -13.57 22.27 11.17
CA ALA A 239 -13.01 22.30 9.82
C ALA A 239 -14.04 21.99 8.73
N ILE A 240 -15.02 21.12 9.02
CA ILE A 240 -16.10 20.77 8.10
C ILE A 240 -17.11 21.92 8.01
N ARG A 241 -17.50 22.51 9.14
CA ARG A 241 -18.40 23.67 9.17
C ARG A 241 -17.82 24.86 8.41
N ASP A 242 -16.52 25.11 8.58
CA ASP A 242 -15.82 26.21 7.93
C ASP A 242 -15.71 25.99 6.42
N LEU A 243 -15.38 24.77 5.98
CA LEU A 243 -15.36 24.42 4.55
C LEU A 243 -16.76 24.54 3.92
N ALA A 244 -17.80 24.03 4.59
CA ALA A 244 -19.17 24.12 4.11
C ALA A 244 -19.59 25.59 3.94
N ARG A 245 -19.31 26.43 4.95
CA ARG A 245 -19.56 27.88 4.91
C ARG A 245 -18.82 28.54 3.75
N GLN A 246 -17.53 28.28 3.62
CA GLN A 246 -16.69 28.87 2.57
C GLN A 246 -17.22 28.54 1.17
N ARG A 247 -17.61 27.27 0.93
CA ARG A 247 -18.13 26.85 -0.37
C ARG A 247 -19.52 27.42 -0.67
N ILE A 248 -20.40 27.49 0.33
CA ILE A 248 -21.72 28.14 0.18
C ILE A 248 -21.55 29.64 -0.13
N GLU A 249 -20.65 30.34 0.58
CA GLU A 249 -20.39 31.78 0.38
C GLU A 249 -19.78 32.09 -1.00
N ALA A 250 -19.12 31.11 -1.63
CA ALA A 250 -18.60 31.25 -2.98
C ALA A 250 -19.69 31.27 -4.07
N VAL A 251 -20.94 30.89 -3.74
CA VAL A 251 -22.08 30.91 -4.66
C VAL A 251 -23.05 32.01 -4.23
N GLU A 252 -23.14 33.08 -5.03
CA GLU A 252 -23.90 34.29 -4.72
C GLU A 252 -25.36 34.00 -4.29
N GLU A 253 -26.07 33.16 -5.05
CA GLU A 253 -27.46 32.77 -4.76
C GLU A 253 -27.62 32.01 -3.42
N LEU A 254 -26.59 31.29 -2.99
CA LEU A 254 -26.61 30.51 -1.75
C LEU A 254 -26.11 31.33 -0.55
N ALA A 255 -25.26 32.34 -0.78
CA ALA A 255 -24.78 33.25 0.26
C ALA A 255 -25.93 34.02 0.92
N ASP A 256 -26.92 34.48 0.14
CA ASP A 256 -28.12 35.14 0.66
C ASP A 256 -28.95 34.19 1.54
N ARG A 257 -29.09 32.93 1.11
CA ARG A 257 -29.77 31.88 1.88
C ARG A 257 -29.04 31.58 3.19
N LEU A 258 -27.71 31.59 3.17
CA LEU A 258 -26.88 31.40 4.36
C LEU A 258 -27.05 32.53 5.37
N ALA A 259 -27.12 33.79 4.92
CA ALA A 259 -27.37 34.94 5.80
C ALA A 259 -28.73 34.81 6.51
N ALA A 260 -29.78 34.38 5.80
CA ALA A 260 -31.08 34.08 6.39
C ALA A 260 -31.05 32.88 7.35
N HIS A 261 -30.20 31.88 7.10
CA HIS A 261 -29.99 30.72 7.97
C HIS A 261 -29.37 31.12 9.33
N ARG A 262 -28.37 32.02 9.33
CA ARG A 262 -27.75 32.56 10.55
C ARG A 262 -28.77 33.26 11.45
N GLY A 263 -29.65 34.08 10.86
CA GLY A 263 -30.69 34.82 11.60
C GLY A 263 -31.75 33.94 12.29
N LYS A 264 -31.88 32.66 11.94
CA LYS A 264 -32.77 31.70 12.62
C LYS A 264 -32.10 30.99 13.80
N HIS A 265 -30.80 30.64 13.68
CA HIS A 265 -30.06 29.99 14.77
C HIS A 265 -29.75 30.96 15.92
N ASP A 266 -29.45 32.24 15.62
CA ASP A 266 -29.26 33.28 16.64
C ASP A 266 -30.54 33.65 17.41
N ARG A 267 -31.72 33.22 16.91
CA ARG A 267 -33.02 33.44 17.55
C ARG A 267 -33.50 32.27 18.42
N ARG A 268 -32.70 31.22 18.65
CA ARG A 268 -33.03 30.19 19.65
C ARG A 268 -33.02 30.83 21.04
N PRO A 269 -34.15 30.82 21.80
CA PRO A 269 -34.17 31.43 23.12
C PRO A 269 -33.22 30.67 24.05
N MET A 270 -32.30 31.39 24.70
CA MET A 270 -31.63 30.90 25.90
C MET A 270 -32.72 30.48 26.89
N LEU A 271 -32.91 29.17 27.08
CA LEU A 271 -33.68 28.63 28.19
C LEU A 271 -33.04 29.16 29.47
N LYS A 272 -33.65 30.19 30.07
CA LYS A 272 -33.30 30.66 31.41
C LYS A 272 -33.56 29.48 32.36
N LEU A 273 -32.49 28.88 32.87
CA LEU A 273 -32.52 27.99 34.03
C LEU A 273 -33.02 28.79 35.23
N VAL A 274 -34.33 28.77 35.47
CA VAL A 274 -34.92 29.24 36.73
C VAL A 274 -34.50 28.25 37.80
N HIS A 275 -33.53 28.64 38.63
CA HIS A 275 -33.22 27.94 39.86
C HIS A 275 -34.37 28.19 40.84
N GLY A 276 -35.24 27.18 41.00
CA GLY A 276 -36.23 27.16 42.05
C GLY A 276 -35.56 26.85 43.38
N GLU A 277 -35.37 27.87 44.20
CA GLU A 277 -35.14 27.74 45.63
C GLU A 277 -36.34 27.00 46.23
N ARG A 278 -36.10 25.81 46.80
CA ARG A 278 -37.07 25.14 47.66
C ARG A 278 -36.77 25.56 49.08
N ASP A 279 -37.57 26.50 49.59
CA ASP A 279 -37.71 26.73 51.02
C ASP A 279 -38.22 25.45 51.67
N GLN A 280 -37.44 24.96 52.62
CA GLN A 280 -37.90 24.02 53.63
C GLN A 280 -38.66 24.82 54.67
N GLN A 281 -39.98 24.64 54.74
CA GLN A 281 -40.73 24.93 55.95
C GLN A 281 -41.42 23.66 56.42
N GLU A 282 -41.25 23.47 57.72
CA GLU A 282 -41.70 22.39 58.57
C GLU A 282 -43.23 22.28 58.64
N GLU A 283 -43.62 21.20 59.34
CA GLU A 283 -44.78 21.11 60.23
C GLU A 283 -46.05 20.37 59.76
N THR A 284 -46.20 19.20 60.40
CA THR A 284 -47.38 18.70 61.13
C THR A 284 -48.50 17.90 60.44
N GLU A 285 -48.80 16.78 61.14
CA GLU A 285 -50.12 16.16 61.37
C GLU A 285 -50.72 15.21 60.32
N GLN A 286 -50.43 13.90 60.52
CA GLN A 286 -51.37 12.81 60.91
C GLN A 286 -50.93 11.45 60.34
#